data_AF-A0A8B9HGJ6-F1
#
_entry.id   AF-A0A8B9HGJ6-F1
#
_cell.length_a   1.000
_cell.length_b   1.000
_cell.length_c   1.000
_cell.angle_alpha   90.00
_cell.angle_beta   90.00
_cell.angle_gamma   90.00
#
_symmetry.space_group_name_H-M   'P 1'
#
loop_
_entity.id
_entity.type
_entity.pdbx_description
1 polymer ?
#
loop_
_entity_poly.entity_id
_entity_poly.type
_entity_poly.pdbx_seq_one_letter_code
_entity_poly.pdbx_strand_id
1 'polypeptide(L)'
;MKGESRMIRLQFEGSSRSEAVDFCSKAVERLQEYTPVPPAPPAANHTTETQQQQQTPAEKLQAVPDVSQESLSIKHLAQYFMGERGLSLPLAYHQFTLPPGDVEDLLRLCFLDSGFPAFVEEVENKLKALLQE
;
A
#
# COMPACT_ATOMS: atom_id res chain seq x y z
N MET A 1 -0.81 19.53 3.67
CA MET A 1 0.55 19.73 3.12
C MET A 1 0.60 19.06 1.76
N LYS A 2 0.53 19.84 0.67
CA LYS A 2 0.62 19.31 -0.69
C LYS A 2 2.09 19.37 -1.10
N GLY A 3 2.75 18.21 -1.17
CA GLY A 3 4.16 18.11 -1.61
C GLY A 3 5.22 18.07 -0.51
N GLU A 4 4.86 17.99 0.77
CA GLU A 4 5.85 17.76 1.84
C GLU A 4 5.91 16.28 2.19
N SER A 5 7.08 15.67 2.06
CA SER A 5 7.37 14.34 2.60
C SER A 5 8.15 14.49 3.91
N ARG A 6 7.95 13.54 4.83
CA ARG A 6 8.71 13.45 6.08
C ARG A 6 9.35 12.08 6.15
N MET A 7 10.62 12.03 6.54
CA MET A 7 11.33 10.78 6.76
C MET A 7 11.57 10.58 8.25
N ILE A 8 11.31 9.36 8.71
CA ILE A 8 11.64 8.91 10.06
C ILE A 8 12.62 7.75 9.91
N ARG A 9 13.64 7.73 10.76
CA ARG A 9 14.59 6.62 10.85
C ARG A 9 14.42 5.97 12.21
N LEU A 10 14.38 4.64 12.22
CA LEU A 10 14.33 3.84 13.44
C LEU A 10 15.62 3.06 13.58
N GLN A 11 16.06 2.89 14.82
CA GLN A 11 17.17 2.03 15.19
C GLN A 11 16.66 1.02 16.20
N PHE A 12 16.87 -0.27 15.92
CA PHE A 12 16.56 -1.34 16.85
C PHE A 12 17.71 -1.48 17.85
N GLU A 13 17.37 -1.64 19.13
CA GLU A 13 18.33 -1.89 20.20
C GLU A 13 18.29 -3.34 20.65
N GLY A 14 19.41 -3.84 21.16
CA GLY A 14 19.53 -5.17 21.73
C GLY A 14 20.79 -5.26 22.59
N SER A 15 20.91 -6.31 23.38
CA SER A 15 22.07 -6.60 24.24
C SER A 15 23.35 -6.83 23.42
N SER A 16 23.21 -7.08 22.12
CA SER A 16 24.31 -7.16 21.15
C SER A 16 23.88 -6.64 19.78
N ARG A 17 24.86 -6.37 18.90
CA ARG A 17 24.59 -6.04 17.48
C ARG A 17 23.79 -7.15 16.80
N SER A 18 24.08 -8.41 17.09
CA SER A 18 23.39 -9.55 16.50
C SER A 18 21.91 -9.57 16.89
N GLU A 19 21.61 -9.28 18.14
CA GLU A 19 20.24 -9.23 18.65
C GLU A 19 19.45 -8.04 18.08
N ALA A 20 20.07 -6.87 17.99
CA ALA A 20 19.47 -5.69 17.35
C ALA A 20 19.13 -5.95 15.87
N VAL A 21 19.99 -6.66 15.14
CA VAL A 21 19.75 -7.07 13.75
C VAL A 21 18.59 -8.07 13.67
N ASP A 22 18.54 -9.05 14.58
CA ASP A 22 17.44 -10.02 14.63
C ASP A 22 16.08 -9.35 14.86
N PHE A 23 16.00 -8.36 15.77
CA PHE A 23 14.77 -7.58 15.95
C PHE A 23 14.39 -6.77 14.72
N CYS A 24 15.37 -6.16 14.05
CA CYS A 24 15.14 -5.45 12.79
C CYS A 24 14.57 -6.39 11.72
N SER A 25 15.17 -7.57 11.53
CA SER A 25 14.72 -8.57 10.58
C SER A 25 13.29 -9.02 10.86
N LYS A 26 12.98 -9.36 12.12
CA LYS A 26 11.61 -9.74 12.53
C LYS A 26 10.60 -8.62 12.30
N ALA A 27 10.97 -7.37 12.55
CA ALA A 27 10.11 -6.23 12.29
C ALA A 27 9.86 -6.04 10.78
N VAL A 28 10.89 -6.22 9.95
CA VAL A 28 10.76 -6.18 8.49
C VAL A 28 9.88 -7.32 7.98
N GLU A 29 10.05 -8.55 8.47
CA GLU A 29 9.20 -9.69 8.13
C GLU A 29 7.72 -9.40 8.44
N ARG A 30 7.45 -8.83 9.63
CA ARG A 30 6.08 -8.40 9.99
C ARG A 30 5.57 -7.29 9.10
N LEU A 31 6.39 -6.30 8.76
CA LEU A 31 6.00 -5.20 7.88
C LEU A 31 5.72 -5.67 6.44
N GLN A 32 6.42 -6.70 5.97
CA GLN A 32 6.20 -7.31 4.65
C GLN A 32 4.82 -7.95 4.51
N GLU A 33 4.18 -8.34 5.61
CA GLU A 33 2.77 -8.77 5.60
C GLU A 33 1.84 -7.61 5.16
N TYR A 34 2.24 -6.36 5.38
CA TYR A 34 1.42 -5.16 5.18
C TYR A 34 1.76 -4.36 3.94
N THR A 35 3.04 -4.25 3.62
CA THR A 35 3.54 -3.43 2.53
C THR A 35 4.90 -3.94 2.05
N PRO A 36 5.21 -3.86 0.75
CA PRO A 36 6.54 -4.19 0.26
C PRO A 36 7.60 -3.33 0.93
N VAL A 37 8.54 -3.96 1.63
CA VAL A 37 9.71 -3.29 2.20
C VAL A 37 10.89 -3.53 1.26
N PRO A 38 11.44 -2.49 0.61
CA PRO A 38 12.59 -2.68 -0.26
C PRO A 38 13.80 -3.17 0.54
N PRO A 39 14.65 -4.03 -0.04
CA PRO A 39 15.86 -4.48 0.63
C PRO A 39 16.76 -3.29 0.97
N ALA A 40 17.51 -3.41 2.06
CA ALA A 40 18.47 -2.39 2.44
C ALA A 40 19.43 -2.14 1.27
N PRO A 41 19.67 -0.88 0.87
CA PRO A 41 20.69 -0.59 -0.13
C PRO A 41 22.04 -1.11 0.39
N PRO A 42 22.91 -1.62 -0.51
CA PRO A 42 24.23 -2.08 -0.10
C PRO A 42 24.91 -0.94 0.65
N ALA A 43 25.37 -1.22 1.87
CA ALA A 43 26.19 -0.30 2.63
C ALA A 43 27.30 0.20 1.70
N ALA A 44 27.52 1.51 1.65
CA ALA A 44 28.59 2.13 0.87
C ALA A 44 29.96 1.69 1.43
N ASN A 45 30.33 0.46 1.11
CA ASN A 45 31.66 -0.09 1.23
C ASN A 45 32.13 -0.31 -0.20
N HIS A 46 33.20 0.41 -0.56
CA HIS A 46 33.85 0.39 -1.85
C HIS A 46 34.14 -1.03 -2.36
N THR A 47 34.06 -1.21 -3.70
CA THR A 47 34.55 -2.34 -4.55
C THR A 47 33.85 -3.69 -4.32
N THR A 48 33.30 -4.40 -5.32
CA THR A 48 33.80 -4.68 -6.68
C THR A 48 32.64 -5.19 -7.55
N GLU A 49 32.71 -4.92 -8.85
CA GLU A 49 31.80 -5.41 -9.89
C GLU A 49 31.70 -6.95 -9.91
N THR A 50 30.50 -7.50 -10.07
CA THR A 50 30.29 -8.63 -10.99
C THR A 50 28.81 -8.73 -11.37
N GLN A 51 28.56 -8.42 -12.64
CA GLN A 51 27.30 -8.63 -13.33
C GLN A 51 27.00 -10.14 -13.41
N GLN A 52 25.77 -10.54 -13.12
CA GLN A 52 25.15 -11.71 -13.76
C GLN A 52 23.62 -11.56 -13.77
N GLN A 53 23.14 -11.03 -14.89
CA GLN A 53 21.75 -11.17 -15.34
C GLN A 53 21.50 -12.64 -15.65
N GLN A 54 20.57 -13.26 -14.93
CA GLN A 54 19.93 -14.50 -15.35
C GLN A 54 18.44 -14.22 -15.50
N GLN A 55 18.04 -13.88 -16.73
CA GLN A 55 16.64 -13.87 -17.13
C GLN A 55 16.21 -15.31 -17.40
N THR A 56 15.23 -15.80 -16.64
CA THR A 56 14.44 -16.99 -16.98
C THR A 56 13.06 -16.52 -17.48
N PRO A 57 12.58 -16.99 -18.64
CA PRO A 57 11.28 -16.59 -19.18
C PRO A 57 10.13 -17.23 -18.39
N ALA A 58 9.28 -16.42 -17.76
CA ALA A 58 8.05 -16.89 -17.16
C ALA A 58 6.84 -16.50 -18.03
N GLU A 59 6.22 -17.56 -18.51
CA GLU A 59 4.92 -17.74 -19.14
C GLU A 59 3.84 -16.72 -18.76
N LYS A 60 3.08 -16.31 -19.79
CA LYS A 60 2.01 -15.32 -19.79
C LYS A 60 0.79 -15.79 -18.98
N LEU A 61 0.87 -15.76 -17.66
CA LEU A 61 -0.32 -15.69 -16.81
C LEU A 61 -0.74 -14.21 -16.72
N GLN A 62 -2.03 -13.94 -16.90
CA GLN A 62 -2.62 -12.60 -16.81
C GLN A 62 -2.26 -11.98 -15.45
N ALA A 63 -1.21 -11.16 -15.45
CA ALA A 63 -0.71 -10.48 -14.28
C ALA A 63 -1.72 -9.38 -13.91
N VAL A 64 -2.40 -9.59 -12.79
CA VAL A 64 -2.97 -8.50 -12.01
C VAL A 64 -1.80 -7.53 -11.74
N PRO A 65 -1.92 -6.22 -12.04
CA PRO A 65 -0.85 -5.27 -11.78
C PRO A 65 -0.50 -5.33 -10.29
N ASP A 66 0.67 -5.87 -9.98
CA ASP A 66 1.16 -5.95 -8.61
C ASP A 66 1.63 -4.56 -8.18
N VAL A 67 1.01 -4.04 -7.13
CA VAL A 67 1.23 -2.68 -6.61
C VAL A 67 2.46 -2.68 -5.70
N SER A 68 3.53 -3.31 -6.14
CA SER A 68 4.72 -3.49 -5.30
C SER A 68 5.76 -2.39 -5.46
N GLN A 69 5.62 -1.47 -6.42
CA GLN A 69 6.64 -0.44 -6.67
C GLN A 69 6.18 0.96 -7.10
N GLU A 70 4.92 1.17 -7.48
CA GLU A 70 4.49 2.45 -8.06
C GLU A 70 3.26 3.03 -7.36
N SER A 71 3.25 4.35 -7.21
CA SER A 71 2.09 5.11 -6.77
C SER A 71 0.88 4.75 -7.65
N LEU A 72 -0.21 4.28 -7.05
CA LEU A 72 -1.45 4.01 -7.78
C LEU A 72 -2.12 5.30 -8.23
N SER A 73 -2.51 5.37 -9.49
CA SER A 73 -3.38 6.45 -9.97
C SER A 73 -4.79 6.28 -9.40
N ILE A 74 -5.48 7.41 -9.21
CA ILE A 74 -6.88 7.42 -8.77
C ILE A 74 -7.78 6.64 -9.75
N LYS A 75 -7.46 6.70 -11.06
CA LYS A 75 -8.15 5.94 -12.11
C LYS A 75 -8.03 4.42 -11.90
N HIS A 76 -6.85 3.91 -11.57
CA HIS A 76 -6.68 2.48 -11.28
C HIS A 76 -7.44 2.05 -10.02
N LEU A 77 -7.43 2.87 -8.96
CA LEU A 77 -8.23 2.60 -7.76
C LEU A 77 -9.73 2.59 -8.08
N ALA A 78 -10.22 3.55 -8.88
CA ALA A 78 -11.61 3.59 -9.30
C ALA A 78 -12.01 2.33 -10.08
N GLN A 79 -11.19 1.88 -11.05
CA GLN A 79 -11.42 0.64 -11.80
C GLN A 79 -11.49 -0.59 -10.89
N TYR A 80 -10.70 -0.63 -9.82
CA TYR A 80 -10.74 -1.71 -8.84
C TYR A 80 -12.01 -1.73 -8.01
N PHE A 81 -12.39 -0.59 -7.41
CA PHE A 81 -13.61 -0.51 -6.60
C PHE A 81 -14.89 -0.72 -7.41
N MET A 82 -14.87 -0.39 -8.70
CA MET A 82 -15.99 -0.62 -9.62
C MET A 82 -16.02 -2.04 -10.19
N GLY A 83 -15.05 -2.90 -9.85
CA GLY A 83 -14.99 -4.30 -10.28
C GLY A 83 -14.56 -4.50 -11.75
N GLU A 84 -14.10 -3.45 -12.43
CA GLU A 84 -13.67 -3.52 -13.83
C GLU A 84 -12.25 -4.09 -14.00
N ARG A 85 -11.42 -3.96 -12.96
CA ARG A 85 -10.04 -4.45 -12.97
C ARG A 85 -9.69 -5.09 -11.62
N GLY A 86 -9.06 -6.26 -11.65
CA GLY A 86 -8.39 -6.80 -10.47
C GLY A 86 -7.16 -5.95 -10.10
N LEU A 87 -6.97 -5.67 -8.82
CA LEU A 87 -5.73 -5.13 -8.23
C LEU A 87 -5.44 -5.90 -6.94
N SER A 88 -4.17 -6.21 -6.68
CA SER A 88 -3.71 -6.68 -5.37
C SER A 88 -3.25 -5.47 -4.56
N LEU A 89 -4.09 -5.00 -3.64
CA LEU A 89 -3.67 -3.96 -2.71
C LEU A 89 -2.85 -4.57 -1.56
N PRO A 90 -1.82 -3.90 -1.05
CA PRO A 90 -1.15 -4.35 0.16
C PRO A 90 -2.13 -4.50 1.34
N LEU A 91 -1.86 -5.41 2.28
CA LEU A 91 -2.77 -5.69 3.39
C LEU A 91 -3.04 -4.45 4.26
N ALA A 92 -2.10 -3.48 4.29
CA ALA A 92 -2.30 -2.19 4.93
C ALA A 92 -3.58 -1.45 4.47
N TYR A 93 -4.05 -1.66 3.24
CA TYR A 93 -5.26 -1.05 2.70
C TYR A 93 -6.53 -1.88 2.92
N HIS A 94 -6.38 -3.14 3.35
CA HIS A 94 -7.50 -4.03 3.62
C HIS A 94 -7.97 -3.95 5.08
N GLN A 95 -7.14 -3.41 5.97
CA GLN A 95 -7.47 -3.28 7.38
C GLN A 95 -8.35 -2.05 7.64
N PHE A 96 -9.60 -2.13 7.20
CA PHE A 96 -10.65 -1.29 7.75
C PHE A 96 -11.20 -1.96 9.01
N THR A 97 -10.61 -1.63 10.16
CA THR A 97 -11.03 -2.16 11.45
C THR A 97 -12.08 -1.23 12.05
N LEU A 98 -13.31 -1.29 11.54
CA LEU A 98 -14.46 -0.87 12.34
C LEU A 98 -14.91 -2.08 13.19
N PRO A 99 -14.81 -2.01 14.52
CA PRO A 99 -15.46 -2.95 15.41
C PRO A 99 -16.93 -3.20 15.03
N PRO A 100 -17.46 -4.41 15.26
CA PRO A 100 -18.90 -4.66 15.16
C PRO A 100 -19.66 -3.74 16.13
N GLY A 101 -20.44 -2.80 15.59
CA GLY A 101 -21.13 -1.72 16.34
C GLY A 101 -20.79 -0.31 15.85
N ASP A 102 -19.63 -0.12 15.24
CA ASP A 102 -19.18 1.20 14.76
C ASP A 102 -19.72 1.52 13.36
N VAL A 103 -20.19 0.52 12.61
CA VAL A 103 -20.85 0.75 11.31
C VAL A 103 -22.17 1.48 11.53
N GLU A 104 -22.95 1.10 12.55
CA GLU A 104 -24.17 1.81 12.91
C GLU A 104 -23.88 3.25 13.35
N ASP A 105 -22.80 3.49 14.09
CA ASP A 105 -22.42 4.84 14.52
C ASP A 105 -21.87 5.68 13.37
N LEU A 106 -21.14 5.08 12.43
CA LEU A 106 -20.75 5.72 11.18
C LEU A 106 -21.98 6.07 10.34
N LEU A 107 -22.94 5.15 10.20
CA LEU A 107 -24.18 5.40 9.48
C LEU A 107 -25.00 6.51 10.15
N ARG A 108 -25.08 6.53 11.48
CA ARG A 108 -25.71 7.64 12.23
C ARG A 108 -25.04 8.97 11.92
N LEU A 109 -23.71 9.02 11.93
CA LEU A 109 -22.97 10.23 11.57
C LEU A 109 -23.31 10.68 10.13
N CYS A 110 -23.33 9.74 9.18
CA CYS A 110 -23.72 10.02 7.79
C CYS A 110 -25.16 10.56 7.70
N PHE A 111 -26.11 10.02 8.47
CA PHE A 111 -27.51 10.46 8.46
C PHE A 111 -27.77 11.76 9.23
N LEU A 112 -26.87 12.16 10.13
CA LEU A 112 -26.94 13.47 10.79
C LEU A 112 -26.60 14.62 9.84
N ASP A 113 -25.85 14.35 8.77
CA ASP A 113 -25.52 15.33 7.74
C ASP A 113 -26.52 15.24 6.56
N SER A 114 -27.37 16.24 6.43
CA SER A 114 -28.32 16.35 5.32
C SER A 114 -27.66 16.45 3.93
N GLY A 115 -26.38 16.85 3.88
CA GLY A 115 -25.61 16.92 2.63
C GLY A 115 -24.99 15.58 2.22
N PHE A 116 -24.96 14.60 3.11
CA PHE A 116 -24.30 13.32 2.86
C PHE A 116 -24.85 12.58 1.63
N PRO A 117 -26.17 12.48 1.37
CA PRO A 117 -26.67 11.80 0.18
C PRO A 117 -26.19 12.45 -1.13
N ALA A 118 -26.18 13.78 -1.20
CA ALA A 118 -25.69 14.52 -2.37
C ALA A 118 -24.18 14.35 -2.55
N PHE A 119 -23.42 14.31 -1.45
CA PHE A 119 -22.00 14.01 -1.47
C PHE A 119 -21.72 12.60 -2.01
N VAL A 120 -22.47 11.58 -1.58
CA VAL A 120 -22.32 10.21 -2.09
C VAL A 120 -22.60 10.15 -3.59
N GLU A 121 -23.64 10.82 -4.07
CA GLU A 121 -23.95 10.93 -5.50
C GLU A 121 -22.81 11.63 -6.27
N GLU A 122 -22.23 12.70 -5.73
CA GLU A 122 -21.08 13.37 -6.35
C GLU A 122 -19.84 12.46 -6.44
N VAL A 123 -19.56 11.69 -5.37
CA VAL A 123 -18.46 10.71 -5.35
C VAL A 123 -18.67 9.65 -6.43
N GLU A 124 -19.88 9.10 -6.54
CA GLU A 124 -20.22 8.11 -7.56
C GLU A 124 -20.06 8.68 -8.98
N ASN A 125 -20.52 9.91 -9.21
CA ASN A 125 -20.39 10.59 -10.50
C ASN A 125 -18.92 10.83 -10.88
N LYS A 126 -18.08 11.24 -9.92
CA LYS A 126 -16.63 11.39 -10.14
C LYS A 126 -15.96 10.06 -10.45
N LEU A 127 -16.33 8.98 -9.75
CA LEU A 127 -15.80 7.64 -10.02
C LEU A 127 -16.14 7.20 -11.44
N LYS A 128 -17.39 7.40 -11.89
CA LYS A 128 -17.80 7.11 -13.28
C LYS A 128 -17.04 7.95 -14.31
N ALA A 129 -16.82 9.24 -14.04
CA ALA A 129 -16.06 10.12 -14.94
C ALA A 129 -14.61 9.66 -15.12
N LEU A 130 -13.94 9.22 -14.06
CA LEU A 130 -12.57 8.68 -14.11
C LEU A 130 -12.44 7.42 -14.97
N LEU A 131 -13.52 6.67 -15.16
CA LEU A 131 -13.56 5.48 -16.02
C LEU A 131 -13.73 5.82 -17.52
N GLN A 132 -14.24 7.02 -17.83
CA GLN A 132 -14.53 7.47 -19.19
C GLN A 132 -13.41 8.32 -19.82
N GLU A 133 -12.49 8.86 -19.01
CA GLU A 133 -11.18 9.37 -19.45
C GLU A 133 -10.27 8.24 -19.98
#